data_AF-A0A961TVJ8-F1
#
_entry.id   AF-A0A961TVJ8-F1
#
_cell.length_a   1.000
_cell.length_b   1.000
_cell.length_c   1.000
_cell.angle_alpha   90.00
_cell.angle_beta   90.00
_cell.angle_gamma   90.00
#
_symmetry.space_group_name_H-M   'P 1'
#
loop_
_entity.id
_entity.type
_entity.pdbx_description
1 polymer ?
#
loop_
_entity_poly.entity_id
_entity_poly.type
_entity_poly.pdbx_seq_one_letter_code
_entity_poly.pdbx_strand_id
1 'polypeptide(L)'
;QKFIIGRELDRQPNVMVVNQPTWGVDAGAAARIRQALIELARAGSAVLVISQDLDELFEISDAISVMHNGELSKPIAIADATFEKIGLLMGGAEPGHVDHHEEVA
;
A
#
# COMPACT_ATOMS: atom_id res chain seq x y z
N GLN A 1 -12.38 13.99 -6.88
CA GLN A 1 -11.86 13.12 -5.81
C GLN A 1 -11.37 13.88 -4.57
N LYS A 2 -10.60 14.98 -4.72
CA LYS A 2 -10.07 15.81 -3.60
C LYS A 2 -11.09 16.13 -2.48
N PHE A 3 -12.34 16.46 -2.83
CA PHE A 3 -13.39 16.80 -1.85
C PHE A 3 -13.92 15.63 -1.02
N ILE A 4 -13.85 14.39 -1.54
CA ILE A 4 -14.38 13.21 -0.85
C ILE A 4 -13.42 12.80 0.27
N ILE A 5 -12.10 12.81 0.01
CA ILE A 5 -11.11 12.44 1.03
C ILE A 5 -11.18 13.38 2.24
N GLY A 6 -11.20 14.70 2.02
CA GLY A 6 -11.30 15.67 3.12
C GLY A 6 -12.54 15.46 3.99
N ARG A 7 -13.70 15.25 3.36
CA ARG A 7 -14.95 14.99 4.09
C ARG A 7 -14.90 13.71 4.91
N GLU A 8 -14.33 12.63 4.38
CA GLU A 8 -14.25 11.37 5.13
C GLU A 8 -13.20 11.43 6.26
N LEU A 9 -12.11 12.19 6.08
CA LEU A 9 -11.13 12.44 7.14
C LEU A 9 -11.73 13.20 8.33
N ASP A 10 -12.57 14.20 8.07
CA ASP A 10 -13.25 14.98 9.11
C ASP A 10 -14.15 14.13 10.02
N ARG A 11 -14.54 12.92 9.57
CA ARG A 11 -15.37 11.98 10.34
C ARG A 11 -14.57 11.11 11.30
N GLN A 12 -13.24 11.23 11.30
CA GLN A 12 -12.32 10.48 12.18
C GLN A 12 -12.65 8.97 12.22
N PRO A 13 -12.69 8.29 11.07
CA PRO A 13 -13.10 6.90 11.02
C PRO A 13 -12.09 6.00 11.73
N ASN A 14 -12.54 4.97 12.46
CA ASN A 14 -11.64 3.97 13.04
C ASN A 14 -10.87 3.16 11.98
N VAL A 15 -11.43 3.03 10.78
CA VAL A 15 -10.83 2.34 9.63
C VAL A 15 -11.09 3.16 8.36
N MET A 16 -10.04 3.43 7.60
CA MET A 16 -10.08 4.15 6.32
C MET A 16 -9.48 3.28 5.21
N VAL A 17 -10.25 3.03 4.15
CA VAL A 17 -9.77 2.32 2.96
C VAL A 17 -9.76 3.31 1.79
N VAL A 18 -8.60 3.50 1.18
CA VAL A 18 -8.44 4.42 0.05
C VAL A 18 -7.79 3.72 -1.14
N ASN A 19 -8.38 3.92 -2.31
CA ASN A 19 -7.89 3.37 -3.56
C ASN A 19 -7.37 4.51 -4.45
N GLN A 20 -6.09 4.42 -4.79
CA GLN A 20 -5.34 5.38 -5.62
C GLN A 20 -5.57 6.83 -5.18
N PRO A 21 -5.18 7.20 -3.94
CA PRO A 21 -5.61 8.46 -3.33
C PRO A 21 -5.01 9.70 -4.02
N THR A 22 -3.91 9.56 -4.75
CA THR A 22 -3.21 10.67 -5.42
C THR A 22 -3.22 10.59 -6.95
N TRP A 23 -3.91 9.61 -7.55
CA TRP A 23 -3.97 9.50 -9.00
C TRP A 23 -4.73 10.67 -9.63
N GLY A 24 -4.12 11.33 -10.63
CA GLY A 24 -4.73 12.46 -11.33
C GLY A 24 -4.81 13.77 -10.54
N VAL A 25 -4.09 13.91 -9.42
CA VAL A 25 -3.92 15.21 -8.73
C VAL A 25 -2.51 15.77 -8.90
N ASP A 26 -2.36 17.09 -8.75
CA ASP A 26 -1.05 17.75 -8.75
C ASP A 26 -0.21 17.35 -7.53
N ALA A 27 1.12 17.47 -7.66
CA ALA A 27 2.08 17.06 -6.63
C ALA A 27 1.83 17.71 -5.26
N GLY A 28 1.43 18.99 -5.23
CA GLY A 28 1.13 19.69 -3.98
C GLY A 28 -0.11 19.14 -3.28
N ALA A 29 -1.16 18.82 -4.03
CA ALA A 29 -2.33 18.15 -3.49
C ALA A 29 -2.04 16.71 -3.07
N ALA A 30 -1.22 15.97 -3.82
CA ALA A 30 -0.81 14.61 -3.47
C ALA A 30 -0.10 14.57 -2.12
N ALA A 31 0.89 15.45 -1.90
CA ALA A 31 1.60 15.56 -0.64
C ALA A 31 0.66 15.86 0.54
N ARG A 32 -0.33 16.75 0.37
CA ARG A 32 -1.33 17.04 1.41
C ARG A 32 -2.21 15.85 1.73
N ILE A 33 -2.64 15.09 0.73
CA ILE A 33 -3.45 13.88 0.92
C ILE A 33 -2.66 12.84 1.71
N ARG A 34 -1.42 12.57 1.31
CA ARG A 34 -0.52 11.63 2.02
C ARG A 34 -0.30 12.03 3.47
N GLN A 35 0.00 13.30 3.71
CA GLN A 35 0.18 13.83 5.06
C GLN A 35 -1.07 13.65 5.93
N ALA A 36 -2.26 13.90 5.38
CA ALA A 36 -3.51 13.72 6.11
C ALA A 36 -3.81 12.25 6.43
N LEU A 37 -3.44 11.31 5.55
CA LEU A 37 -3.56 9.87 5.81
C LEU A 37 -2.61 9.43 6.94
N ILE A 38 -1.37 9.93 6.96
CA ILE A 38 -0.40 9.70 8.04
C ILE A 38 -0.94 10.22 9.37
N GLU A 39 -1.50 11.43 9.37
CA GLU A 39 -2.06 12.04 10.59
C GLU A 39 -3.27 11.25 11.11
N LEU A 40 -4.15 10.78 10.22
CA LEU A 40 -5.27 9.93 10.58
C LEU A 40 -4.81 8.61 11.22
N ALA A 41 -3.78 7.98 10.65
CA ALA A 41 -3.19 6.76 11.19
C ALA A 41 -2.58 7.01 12.59
N ARG A 42 -1.82 8.10 12.75
CA ARG A 42 -1.24 8.52 14.04
C ARG A 42 -2.29 8.85 15.11
N ALA A 43 -3.48 9.28 14.68
CA ALA A 43 -4.61 9.50 15.59
C ALA A 43 -5.30 8.19 16.04
N GLY A 44 -4.81 7.01 15.61
CA GLY A 44 -5.28 5.70 16.03
C GLY A 44 -6.21 5.00 15.04
N SER A 45 -6.37 5.55 13.83
CA SER A 45 -7.18 4.91 12.78
C SER A 45 -6.36 3.88 12.02
N ALA A 46 -6.97 2.76 11.64
CA ALA A 46 -6.35 1.85 10.68
C ALA A 46 -6.52 2.42 9.26
N VAL A 47 -5.43 2.57 8.50
CA VAL A 47 -5.47 3.09 7.12
C VAL A 47 -4.95 2.03 6.15
N LEU A 48 -5.81 1.62 5.22
CA LEU A 48 -5.45 0.74 4.11
C LEU A 48 -5.38 1.56 2.83
N VAL A 49 -4.18 1.68 2.27
CA VAL A 49 -3.95 2.33 0.97
C VAL A 49 -3.74 1.26 -0.09
N ILE A 50 -4.51 1.35 -1.16
CA ILE A 50 -4.35 0.53 -2.37
C ILE A 50 -3.79 1.44 -3.44
N SER A 51 -2.58 1.16 -3.92
CA SER A 51 -1.93 1.96 -4.96
C SER A 51 -1.01 1.10 -5.82
N GLN A 52 -0.72 1.61 -7.01
CA GLN A 52 0.30 1.07 -7.92
C GLN A 52 1.56 1.94 -7.94
N ASP A 53 1.53 3.08 -7.25
CA ASP A 53 2.66 3.98 -7.09
C ASP A 53 3.46 3.53 -5.86
N LEU A 54 4.64 2.95 -6.11
CA LEU A 54 5.49 2.47 -5.03
C LEU A 54 6.09 3.63 -4.24
N ASP A 55 6.45 4.75 -4.87
CA ASP A 55 7.00 5.90 -4.15
C ASP A 55 5.99 6.42 -3.11
N GLU A 56 4.70 6.51 -3.48
CA GLU A 56 3.61 6.82 -2.55
C GLU A 56 3.52 5.81 -1.39
N LEU A 57 3.51 4.51 -1.70
CA LEU A 57 3.37 3.48 -0.69
C LEU A 57 4.55 3.46 0.29
N PHE A 58 5.76 3.62 -0.21
CA PHE A 58 6.97 3.70 0.62
C PHE A 58 7.01 4.95 1.49
N GLU A 59 6.39 6.06 1.06
CA GLU A 59 6.34 7.31 1.83
C GLU A 59 5.40 7.24 3.05
N ILE A 60 4.29 6.49 2.96
CA ILE A 60 3.19 6.59 3.95
C ILE A 60 2.88 5.31 4.72
N SER A 61 3.41 4.16 4.31
CA SER A 61 2.98 2.86 4.87
C SER A 61 3.94 2.33 5.93
N ASP A 62 3.38 1.74 6.99
CA ASP A 62 4.17 0.98 7.97
C ASP A 62 4.59 -0.41 7.44
N ALA A 63 3.76 -1.00 6.57
CA ALA A 63 3.99 -2.27 5.92
C ALA A 63 3.29 -2.33 4.55
N ILE A 64 3.83 -3.14 3.64
CA ILE A 64 3.29 -3.33 2.28
C ILE A 64 2.99 -4.81 2.07
N SER A 65 1.82 -5.11 1.47
CA SER A 65 1.48 -6.43 0.93
C SER A 65 1.25 -6.32 -0.56
N VAL A 66 1.63 -7.35 -1.32
CA VAL A 66 1.48 -7.37 -2.78
C VAL A 66 0.39 -8.35 -3.15
N MET A 67 -0.51 -7.92 -4.04
CA MET A 67 -1.50 -8.79 -4.66
C MET A 67 -1.01 -9.24 -6.04
N HIS A 68 -0.95 -10.54 -6.28
CA HIS A 68 -0.58 -11.14 -7.57
C HIS A 68 -1.46 -12.38 -7.83
N ASN A 69 -2.05 -12.48 -9.03
CA ASN A 69 -2.96 -13.58 -9.41
C ASN A 69 -4.08 -13.90 -8.40
N GLY A 70 -4.60 -12.88 -7.72
CA GLY A 70 -5.68 -13.03 -6.73
C GLY A 70 -5.20 -13.46 -5.34
N GLU A 71 -3.91 -13.65 -5.15
CA GLU A 71 -3.30 -13.99 -3.86
C GLU A 71 -2.57 -12.78 -3.26
N LEU A 72 -2.63 -12.65 -1.94
CA LEU A 72 -2.00 -11.56 -1.20
C LEU A 72 -0.78 -12.10 -0.44
N SER A 73 0.36 -11.45 -0.61
CA SER A 73 1.57 -11.79 0.15
C SER A 73 1.37 -11.53 1.65
N LYS A 74 2.26 -12.09 2.47
CA LYS A 74 2.40 -11.61 3.86
C LYS A 74 2.81 -10.12 3.84
N PRO A 75 2.37 -9.33 4.84
CA PRO A 75 2.85 -7.96 4.99
C PRO A 75 4.35 -7.94 5.26
N ILE A 76 5.05 -7.05 4.55
CA ILE A 76 6.47 -6.76 4.76
C ILE A 76 6.56 -5.39 5.44
N ALA A 77 7.18 -5.34 6.61
CA ALA A 77 7.44 -4.07 7.29
C ALA A 77 8.28 -3.17 6.37
N ILE A 78 8.00 -1.88 6.36
CA ILE A 78 8.65 -0.96 5.41
C ILE A 78 10.18 -0.92 5.59
N ALA A 79 10.66 -1.14 6.81
CA ALA A 79 12.08 -1.26 7.13
C ALA A 79 12.79 -2.45 6.42
N ASP A 80 12.03 -3.50 6.07
CA ASP A 80 12.53 -4.70 5.40
C ASP A 80 12.11 -4.77 3.92
N ALA A 81 11.48 -3.71 3.41
CA ALA A 81 10.99 -3.61 2.05
C ALA A 81 12.01 -2.88 1.15
N THR A 82 12.16 -3.36 -0.08
CA THR A 82 12.91 -2.67 -1.14
C THR A 82 12.07 -2.69 -2.41
N PHE A 83 12.29 -1.73 -3.31
CA PHE A 83 11.63 -1.70 -4.61
C PHE A 83 11.82 -3.02 -5.38
N GLU A 84 13.03 -3.58 -5.32
CA GLU A 84 13.34 -4.87 -5.95
C GLU A 84 12.52 -6.02 -5.35
N LYS A 85 12.47 -6.14 -4.02
CA LYS A 85 11.71 -7.20 -3.34
C LYS A 85 10.22 -7.10 -3.60
N ILE A 86 9.67 -5.89 -3.57
CA ILE A 86 8.26 -5.64 -3.90
C ILE A 86 8.00 -5.92 -5.39
N GLY A 87 8.89 -5.49 -6.27
CA GLY A 87 8.79 -5.78 -7.71
C GLY A 87 8.83 -7.27 -8.04
N LEU A 88 9.69 -8.04 -7.36
CA LEU A 88 9.75 -9.50 -7.48
C LEU A 88 8.42 -10.15 -7.09
N LEU A 89 7.84 -9.75 -5.96
CA LEU A 89 6.51 -10.19 -5.52
C LEU A 89 5.42 -9.84 -6.53
N MET A 90 5.47 -8.64 -7.11
CA MET A 90 4.51 -8.21 -8.13
C MET A 90 4.62 -9.04 -9.41
N GLY A 91 5.83 -9.52 -9.73
CA GLY A 91 6.09 -10.44 -10.82
C GLY A 91 5.81 -11.92 -10.49
N GLY A 92 5.34 -12.22 -9.27
CA GLY A 92 4.98 -13.58 -8.86
C GLY A 92 6.12 -14.43 -8.29
N ALA A 93 7.29 -13.85 -8.01
CA ALA A 93 8.36 -14.57 -7.33
C ALA A 93 8.06 -14.63 -5.82
N GLU A 94 7.96 -15.85 -5.26
CA GLU A 94 7.78 -16.02 -3.82
C GLU A 94 9.07 -15.71 -3.04
N PRO A 95 9.03 -14.94 -1.94
CA PRO A 95 10.13 -14.88 -0.99
C PRO A 95 10.05 -16.14 -0.13
N GLY A 96 10.65 -17.24 -0.62
CA GLY A 96 10.79 -18.48 0.15
C GLY A 96 10.46 -19.80 -0.55
N HIS A 97 10.07 -19.81 -1.84
CA HIS A 97 9.93 -21.07 -2.57
C HIS A 97 11.29 -21.50 -3.12
N VAL A 98 11.88 -22.50 -2.46
CA VAL A 98 12.85 -23.38 -3.12
C VAL A 98 12.00 -24.30 -4.00
N ASP A 99 12.08 -24.15 -5.32
CA ASP A 99 11.40 -25.06 -6.24
C ASP A 99 11.95 -26.49 -6.06
N HIS A 100 11.21 -27.32 -5.32
CA HIS A 100 11.25 -28.75 -5.54
C HIS A 100 10.20 -29.07 -6.61
N HIS A 101 10.62 -29.00 -7.87
CA HIS A 101 9.91 -29.67 -8.94
C HIS A 101 9.95 -31.19 -8.69
N GLU A 102 8.97 -31.73 -7.97
CA GLU A 102 8.54 -33.11 -8.16
C GLU A 102 7.49 -33.13 -9.26
N GLU A 103 7.98 -33.39 -10.47
CA GLU A 103 7.19 -33.76 -11.63
C GLU A 103 6.63 -35.18 -11.37
N VAL A 104 5.35 -35.29 -11.05
CA VAL A 104 4.66 -36.58 -10.94
C VAL A 104 3.76 -36.78 -12.17
N ALA A 105 4.26 -37.67 -13.04
CA ALA A 105 3.61 -38.58 -13.99
C ALA A 105 2.59 -38.03 -15.01
#